data_AF-A0A933J505-F1
#
_entry.id   AF-A0A933J505-F1
#
_cell.length_a   1.000
_cell.length_b   1.000
_cell.length_c   1.000
_cell.angle_alpha   90.00
_cell.angle_beta   90.00
_cell.angle_gamma   90.00
#
_symmetry.space_group_name_H-M   'P 1'
#
loop_
_entity.id
_entity.type
_entity.pdbx_description
1 polymer ?
#
loop_
_entity_poly.entity_id
_entity_poly.type
_entity_poly.pdbx_seq_one_letter_code
_entity_poly.pdbx_strand_id
1 'polypeptide(L)'
;MKPINHRKSRRPEAVEIQEKRFGYFPKVFRWHGRRYDVQAVERCWTVANRAPRLYFRVRCNEGMFDLYQDVRGNTWHLLPLAS
;
A
#
# COMPACT_ATOMS: atom_id res chain seq x y z
N MET A 1 -4.19 -9.84 21.24
CA MET A 1 -4.48 -9.55 19.82
C MET A 1 -3.99 -10.74 19.00
N LYS A 2 -4.82 -11.31 18.11
CA LYS A 2 -4.43 -12.47 17.29
C LYS A 2 -3.74 -11.96 16.01
N PRO A 3 -2.60 -12.53 15.59
CA PRO A 3 -1.97 -12.12 14.34
C PRO A 3 -2.89 -12.47 13.17
N ILE A 4 -3.08 -11.49 12.29
CA ILE A 4 -3.87 -11.66 11.07
C ILE A 4 -3.02 -12.51 10.13
N ASN A 5 -3.41 -13.77 9.96
CA ASN A 5 -2.69 -14.70 9.11
C ASN A 5 -3.00 -14.39 7.64
N HIS A 6 -2.31 -13.40 7.08
CA HIS A 6 -2.34 -13.11 5.66
C HIS A 6 -1.64 -14.26 4.94
N ARG A 7 -2.38 -15.11 4.21
CA ARG A 7 -1.78 -16.05 3.24
C ARG A 7 -0.83 -15.21 2.38
N LYS A 8 0.48 -15.52 2.42
CA LYS A 8 1.51 -14.83 1.64
C LYS A 8 1.17 -14.94 0.16
N SER A 9 0.45 -13.98 -0.41
CA SER A 9 0.26 -13.88 -1.85
C SER A 9 1.63 -13.68 -2.49
N ARG A 10 1.86 -14.30 -3.65
CA ARG A 10 3.07 -14.07 -4.46
C ARG A 10 2.90 -12.91 -5.44
N ARG A 11 1.70 -12.32 -5.51
CA ARG A 11 1.34 -11.24 -6.44
C ARG A 11 0.90 -10.01 -5.66
N PRO A 12 1.11 -8.81 -6.23
CA PRO A 12 0.50 -7.60 -5.68
C PRO A 12 -1.02 -7.73 -5.60
N GLU A 13 -1.59 -7.21 -4.53
CA GLU A 13 -3.02 -7.29 -4.25
C GLU A 13 -3.65 -5.90 -4.32
N ALA A 14 -4.81 -5.78 -4.96
CA ALA A 14 -5.49 -4.50 -5.08
C ALA A 14 -5.90 -3.97 -3.70
N VAL A 15 -5.74 -2.65 -3.52
CA VAL A 15 -6.23 -1.92 -2.35
C VAL A 15 -7.00 -0.68 -2.81
N GLU A 16 -7.96 -0.27 -2.01
CA GLU A 16 -8.71 0.96 -2.21
C GLU A 16 -8.09 2.05 -1.33
N ILE A 17 -7.69 3.19 -1.90
CA ILE A 17 -7.30 4.36 -1.09
C ILE A 17 -8.55 5.18 -0.81
N GLN A 18 -8.94 5.25 0.46
CA GLN A 18 -10.12 6.00 0.89
C GLN A 18 -9.81 7.47 1.17
N GLU A 19 -8.60 7.75 1.67
CA GLU A 19 -8.16 9.11 1.96
C GLU A 19 -6.67 9.28 1.61
N LYS A 20 -6.30 10.48 1.17
CA LYS A 20 -4.92 10.89 0.94
C LYS A 20 -4.55 12.11 1.78
N ARG A 21 -3.32 12.17 2.31
CA ARG A 21 -2.73 13.39 2.86
C ARG A 21 -2.22 14.25 1.72
N PHE A 22 -2.56 15.54 1.74
CA PHE A 22 -2.15 16.53 0.73
C PHE A 22 -2.51 16.16 -0.73
N GLY A 23 -3.46 15.23 -0.93
CA GLY A 23 -3.88 14.77 -2.25
C GLY A 23 -3.01 13.67 -2.89
N TYR A 24 -1.89 13.26 -2.27
CA TYR A 24 -0.98 12.29 -2.88
C TYR A 24 -0.57 11.13 -1.96
N PHE A 25 -0.19 11.37 -0.71
CA PHE A 25 0.23 10.29 0.19
C PHE A 25 -0.95 9.50 0.73
N PRO A 26 -0.89 8.16 0.81
CA PRO A 26 -1.97 7.38 1.41
C PRO A 26 -2.15 7.75 2.88
N LYS A 27 -3.40 8.05 3.27
CA LYS A 27 -3.79 8.29 4.67
C LYS A 27 -4.58 7.11 5.21
N VAL A 28 -5.51 6.59 4.42
CA VAL A 28 -6.38 5.47 4.78
C VAL A 28 -6.54 4.58 3.56
N PHE A 29 -6.35 3.28 3.73
CA PHE A 29 -6.62 2.29 2.68
C PHE A 29 -7.46 1.12 3.19
N ARG A 30 -8.18 0.46 2.27
CA ARG A 30 -8.90 -0.78 2.52
C ARG A 30 -8.26 -1.93 1.76
N TRP A 31 -8.11 -3.05 2.47
CA TRP A 31 -7.61 -4.30 1.91
C TRP A 31 -8.35 -5.48 2.55
N HIS A 32 -8.87 -6.40 1.74
CA HIS A 32 -9.74 -7.51 2.19
C HIS A 32 -10.85 -7.08 3.17
N GLY A 33 -11.51 -5.96 2.87
CA GLY A 33 -12.60 -5.42 3.68
C GLY A 33 -12.20 -4.78 5.01
N ARG A 34 -10.89 -4.75 5.33
CA ARG A 34 -10.34 -4.12 6.54
C ARG A 34 -9.78 -2.75 6.21
N ARG A 35 -9.98 -1.80 7.13
CA ARG A 35 -9.45 -0.44 7.06
C ARG A 35 -8.09 -0.40 7.76
N TYR A 36 -7.15 0.31 7.15
CA TYR A 36 -5.81 0.55 7.67
C TYR A 36 -5.55 2.05 7.67
N ASP A 37 -5.30 2.60 8.85
CA ASP A 37 -4.98 4.01 9.04
C ASP A 37 -3.44 4.17 9.04
N VAL A 38 -2.94 4.90 8.04
CA VAL A 38 -1.51 5.17 7.87
C VAL A 38 -1.08 6.22 8.89
N GLN A 39 -0.20 5.81 9.79
CA GLN A 39 0.41 6.68 10.80
C GLN A 39 1.52 7.52 10.20
N ALA A 40 2.39 6.86 9.43
CA ALA A 40 3.55 7.48 8.79
C ALA A 40 3.84 6.84 7.43
N VAL A 41 4.36 7.65 6.50
CA VAL A 41 5.00 7.18 5.27
C VAL A 41 6.50 7.19 5.55
N GLU A 42 7.08 6.02 5.76
CA GLU A 42 8.49 5.84 6.15
C GLU A 42 9.43 5.96 4.94
N ARG A 43 8.96 5.63 3.73
CA ARG A 43 9.73 5.78 2.49
C ARG A 43 8.81 6.03 1.30
N CYS A 44 9.25 6.85 0.35
CA CYS A 44 8.60 7.04 -0.94
C CYS A 44 9.66 6.95 -2.04
N TRP A 45 9.39 6.23 -3.12
CA TRP A 45 10.30 6.17 -4.28
C TRP A 45 9.53 5.90 -5.58
N THR A 46 10.12 6.30 -6.70
CA THR A 46 9.54 6.09 -8.02
C THR A 46 10.35 5.06 -8.78
N VAL A 47 9.68 4.15 -9.47
CA VAL A 47 10.30 3.28 -10.47
C VAL A 47 9.79 3.72 -11.84
N ALA A 48 10.66 4.40 -12.57
CA ALA A 48 10.37 4.89 -13.92
C ALA A 48 10.70 3.80 -14.95
N ASN A 49 9.75 2.87 -15.15
CA ASN A 49 9.78 1.90 -16.24
C ASN A 49 8.70 2.25 -17.28
N ARG A 50 8.45 1.38 -18.27
CA ARG A 50 7.37 1.54 -19.25
C ARG A 50 6.00 1.85 -18.63
N ALA A 51 5.75 1.42 -17.39
CA ALA A 51 4.62 1.84 -16.57
C ALA A 51 5.16 2.53 -15.29
N PRO A 52 5.03 3.86 -15.15
CA PRO A 52 5.51 4.57 -13.98
C PRO A 52 4.73 4.14 -12.73
N ARG A 53 5.48 3.77 -11.69
CA ARG A 53 4.92 3.36 -10.40
C ARG A 53 5.50 4.19 -9.27
N LEU A 54 4.64 4.67 -8.38
CA LEU A 54 5.01 5.33 -7.14
C LEU A 54 4.89 4.33 -6.02
N TYR A 55 5.95 4.12 -5.26
CA TYR A 55 6.00 3.18 -4.15
C TYR A 55 6.06 3.91 -2.82
N PHE A 56 5.39 3.36 -1.82
CA PHE A 56 5.27 3.92 -0.48
C PHE A 56 5.44 2.81 0.54
N ARG A 57 6.39 2.96 1.46
CA ARG A 57 6.46 2.15 2.68
C ARG A 57 5.69 2.88 3.76
N VAL A 58 4.61 2.27 4.25
CA VAL A 58 3.70 2.88 5.22
C VAL A 58 3.68 2.09 6.52
N ARG A 59 3.58 2.81 7.64
CA ARG A 59 3.37 2.24 8.96
C ARG A 59 1.93 2.42 9.39
N CYS A 60 1.30 1.32 9.76
CA CYS A 60 -0.03 1.25 10.37
C CYS A 60 0.09 0.62 11.76
N ASN A 61 -1.00 0.61 12.54
CA ASN A 61 -1.04 -0.10 13.83
C ASN A 61 -0.81 -1.60 13.66
N GLU A 62 -1.21 -2.15 12.52
CA GLU A 62 -1.11 -3.56 12.17
C GLU A 62 0.29 -3.97 11.71
N GLY A 63 1.15 -2.99 11.39
CA GLY A 63 2.51 -3.22 10.92
C GLY A 63 2.94 -2.36 9.74
N MET A 64 4.01 -2.79 9.07
CA MET A 64 4.59 -2.14 7.90
C MET A 64 4.05 -2.76 6.62
N PHE A 65 3.70 -1.91 5.66
CA PHE A 65 3.21 -2.33 4.34
C PHE A 65 3.92 -1.55 3.25
N ASP A 66 4.19 -2.22 2.14
CA ASP A 66 4.66 -1.55 0.93
C ASP A 66 3.50 -1.47 -0.06
N LEU A 67 3.10 -0.25 -0.42
CA LEU A 67 2.10 0.03 -1.42
C LEU A 67 2.76 0.53 -2.70
N TYR A 68 2.10 0.33 -3.83
CA TYR A 68 2.39 1.11 -5.02
C TYR A 68 1.13 1.62 -5.72
N GLN A 69 1.24 2.78 -6.34
CA GLN A 69 0.29 3.32 -7.29
C GLN A 69 0.80 3.05 -8.70
N ASP A 70 0.00 2.36 -9.52
CA ASP A 70 0.15 2.42 -10.96
C ASP A 70 -0.42 3.76 -11.44
N VAL A 71 0.45 4.66 -11.89
CA VAL A 71 0.05 6.03 -12.25
C VAL A 71 -0.81 6.05 -13.51
N ARG A 72 -0.62 5.11 -14.44
CA ARG A 72 -1.39 5.06 -15.69
C ARG A 72 -2.81 4.58 -15.45
N GLY A 73 -2.95 3.51 -14.67
CA GLY A 73 -4.26 2.95 -14.34
C GLY A 73 -4.94 3.65 -13.16
N ASN A 74 -4.23 4.54 -12.45
CA ASN A 74 -4.63 5.09 -11.15
C ASN A 74 -5.09 4.01 -10.15
N THR A 75 -4.44 2.84 -10.18
CA THR A 75 -4.76 1.72 -9.30
C THR A 75 -3.72 1.59 -8.20
N TRP A 76 -4.15 1.11 -7.04
CA TRP A 76 -3.28 0.92 -5.88
C TRP A 76 -3.19 -0.55 -5.52
N HIS A 77 -1.99 -0.95 -5.12
CA HIS A 77 -1.69 -2.33 -4.80
C HIS A 77 -0.78 -2.43 -3.59
N LEU A 78 -0.99 -3.46 -2.79
CA LEU A 78 -0.12 -3.88 -1.72
C LEU A 78 0.88 -4.90 -2.28
N LEU A 79 2.17 -4.68 -2.03
CA LEU A 79 3.22 -5.62 -2.38
C LEU A 79 3.24 -6.80 -1.41
N PRO A 80 3.50 -8.01 -1.92
CA PRO A 80 3.71 -9.15 -1.05
C PRO A 80 4.93 -8.91 -0.16
N LEU A 81 4.81 -9.28 1.12
CA LEU A 81 5.95 -9.29 2.03
C LEU A 81 7.05 -10.17 1.42
N ALA A 82 8.24 -9.60 1.22
CA ALA A 82 9.40 -10.38 0.82
C ALA A 82 9.58 -11.51 1.85
N SER A 83 9.62 -12.76 1.35
CA SER A 83 9.83 -13.92 2.22
C SER A 83 11.23 -13.94 2.80
#